data_AF-A0ABD0U4E0-F1
#
_entry.id   AF-A0ABD0U4E0-F1
#
_cell.length_a   1.000
_cell.length_b   1.000
_cell.length_c   1.000
_cell.angle_alpha   90.00
_cell.angle_beta   90.00
_cell.angle_gamma   90.00
#
_symmetry.space_group_name_H-M   'P 1'
#
loop_
_entity.id
_entity.type
_entity.pdbx_description
1 polymer ?
#
loop_
_entity_poly.entity_id
_entity_poly.type
_entity_poly.pdbx_seq_one_letter_code
_entity_poly.pdbx_strand_id
1 'polypeptide(L)'
;MSKFVSFQPLYEPLTVPLPLYFLICRSQGDGEMAEMGLKIVDGTELRSGDLRLPITGGAVNGKRAVEMAEAEAAARLYGLSLPDPLRSGVLRRLGSGTDSFLSMEFSDDELKKKIQEYLLALADELEDDPLVVSILDGSVLRVFLDDEDDFAMVAENVFTDMDTNDTGKLSKSKMQNVLAHMGVEMGVPPFSASGDLLNNILKRHGAEGEEQLGQAQFAQLLQPILQDIADALAEKHVAVIQNIKVINGSKLKKVACAICEEGERTTDGRTV
;
A
#
# COMPACT_ATOMS: atom_id res chain seq x y z
N MET A 1 -15.57 -16.55 43.50
CA MET A 1 -16.54 -16.50 42.39
C MET A 1 -16.15 -15.35 41.48
N SER A 2 -15.28 -15.63 40.50
CA SER A 2 -14.78 -14.62 39.56
C SER A 2 -15.73 -14.56 38.36
N LYS A 3 -16.30 -13.40 38.08
CA LYS A 3 -17.11 -13.15 36.89
C LYS A 3 -16.17 -13.06 35.68
N PHE A 4 -16.26 -14.02 34.78
CA PHE A 4 -15.69 -13.89 33.43
C PHE A 4 -16.52 -12.86 32.67
N VAL A 5 -15.89 -11.72 32.34
CA VAL A 5 -16.43 -10.77 31.37
C VAL A 5 -16.06 -11.31 29.99
N SER A 6 -17.07 -11.76 29.25
CA SER A 6 -16.96 -12.18 27.86
C SER A 6 -16.61 -10.97 26.99
N PHE A 7 -15.37 -10.88 26.52
CA PHE A 7 -15.00 -10.02 25.42
C PHE A 7 -15.47 -10.68 24.12
N GLN A 8 -16.55 -10.18 23.53
CA GLN A 8 -16.84 -10.46 22.12
C GLN A 8 -15.94 -9.54 21.28
N PRO A 9 -15.08 -10.08 20.39
CA PRO A 9 -14.41 -9.25 19.41
C PRO A 9 -15.44 -8.82 18.35
N LEU A 10 -15.61 -7.50 18.19
CA LEU A 10 -16.21 -6.89 17.01
C LEU A 10 -15.24 -7.10 15.83
N TYR A 11 -15.30 -8.29 15.23
CA TYR A 11 -14.74 -8.56 13.91
C TYR A 11 -15.92 -8.68 12.95
N GLU A 12 -16.05 -7.74 12.02
CA GLU A 12 -16.60 -8.11 10.71
C GLU A 12 -15.53 -9.01 10.06
N PRO A 13 -15.83 -10.28 9.76
CA PRO A 13 -14.86 -11.15 9.13
C PRO A 13 -14.59 -10.61 7.74
N LEU A 14 -13.30 -10.48 7.41
CA LEU A 14 -12.85 -10.46 6.01
C LEU A 14 -13.58 -11.60 5.30
N THR A 15 -14.35 -11.27 4.26
CA THR A 15 -15.18 -12.19 3.49
C THR A 15 -14.32 -13.07 2.57
N VAL A 16 -13.22 -13.62 3.08
CA VAL A 16 -12.45 -14.64 2.36
C VAL A 16 -13.16 -15.96 2.60
N PRO A 17 -13.67 -16.66 1.57
CA PRO A 17 -14.30 -17.96 1.74
C PRO A 17 -13.35 -18.91 2.49
N LEU A 18 -13.88 -19.63 3.49
CA LEU A 18 -13.15 -20.66 4.26
C LEU A 18 -12.22 -21.59 3.43
N PRO A 19 -12.55 -22.01 2.19
CA PRO A 19 -11.62 -22.79 1.36
C PRO A 19 -10.37 -22.00 0.89
N LEU A 20 -10.47 -20.69 0.64
CA LEU A 20 -9.35 -19.84 0.24
C LEU A 20 -8.34 -19.63 1.38
N TYR A 21 -8.86 -19.48 2.62
CA TYR A 21 -8.04 -19.41 3.83
C TYR A 21 -7.22 -20.69 4.02
N PHE A 22 -7.79 -21.84 3.67
CA PHE A 22 -7.13 -23.13 3.75
C PHE A 22 -6.03 -23.30 2.70
N LEU A 23 -6.15 -22.69 1.50
CA LEU A 23 -5.09 -22.73 0.49
C LEU A 23 -3.90 -21.83 0.85
N ILE A 24 -4.19 -20.61 1.34
CA ILE A 24 -3.17 -19.73 1.93
C ILE A 24 -2.44 -20.44 3.08
N CYS A 25 -3.15 -21.27 3.86
CA CYS A 25 -2.54 -22.08 4.90
C CYS A 25 -1.90 -23.39 4.41
N ARG A 26 -2.28 -24.00 3.28
CA ARG A 26 -1.75 -25.32 2.86
C ARG A 26 -0.32 -25.30 2.32
N SER A 27 0.16 -24.13 1.91
CA SER A 27 1.58 -23.87 1.64
C SER A 27 2.48 -24.07 2.89
N GLN A 28 1.93 -24.28 4.10
CA GLN A 28 2.63 -24.44 5.38
C GLN A 28 3.38 -25.78 5.59
N GLY A 29 3.79 -26.45 4.51
CA GLY A 29 4.61 -27.68 4.57
C GLY A 29 6.10 -27.43 4.80
N ASP A 30 6.64 -26.32 4.29
CA ASP A 30 8.07 -26.01 4.38
C ASP A 30 8.28 -24.49 4.50
N GLY A 31 8.36 -23.97 5.73
CA GLY A 31 9.24 -22.88 6.14
C GLY A 31 9.22 -21.48 5.47
N GLU A 32 8.56 -21.26 4.34
CA GLU A 32 8.43 -19.95 3.69
C GLU A 32 6.96 -19.55 3.68
N MET A 33 6.59 -18.69 4.61
CA MET A 33 5.37 -17.91 4.47
C MET A 33 5.48 -17.14 3.15
N ALA A 34 4.54 -17.29 2.23
CA ALA A 34 4.26 -16.23 1.28
C ALA A 34 3.82 -15.02 2.11
N GLU A 35 4.79 -14.24 2.56
CA GLU A 35 4.57 -12.96 3.21
C GLU A 35 3.67 -12.19 2.24
N MET A 36 2.51 -11.69 2.69
CA MET A 36 1.52 -11.02 1.83
C MET A 36 2.02 -9.67 1.25
N GLY A 37 3.32 -9.56 0.97
CA GLY A 37 4.02 -8.33 0.57
C GLY A 37 3.84 -7.20 1.59
N LEU A 38 3.41 -7.50 2.82
CA LEU A 38 3.06 -6.48 3.80
C LEU A 38 4.33 -5.92 4.42
N LYS A 39 4.64 -4.67 4.09
CA LYS A 39 5.75 -3.92 4.65
C LYS A 39 5.24 -2.76 5.51
N ILE A 40 5.84 -2.59 6.68
CA ILE A 40 5.66 -1.38 7.49
C ILE A 40 6.63 -0.32 6.99
N VAL A 41 6.11 0.87 6.74
CA VAL A 41 6.86 2.04 6.29
C VAL A 41 6.83 3.08 7.41
N ASP A 42 7.97 3.24 8.08
CA ASP A 42 8.16 4.10 9.25
C ASP A 42 9.02 5.34 8.98
N GLY A 43 9.40 5.56 7.72
CA GLY A 43 10.21 6.70 7.30
C GLY A 43 11.71 6.53 7.42
N THR A 44 12.22 5.38 7.89
CA THR A 44 13.66 5.10 7.97
C THR A 44 14.39 5.26 6.62
N GLU A 45 13.77 4.78 5.53
CA GLU A 45 14.30 4.87 4.16
C GLU A 45 14.47 6.32 3.68
N LEU A 46 13.72 7.26 4.25
CA LEU A 46 13.81 8.69 3.90
C LEU A 46 14.99 9.39 4.55
N ARG A 47 15.50 8.85 5.68
CA ARG A 47 16.59 9.46 6.45
C ARG A 47 17.97 9.20 5.86
N SER A 48 18.12 8.18 5.02
CA SER A 48 19.41 7.72 4.48
C SER A 48 19.45 7.81 2.95
N GLY A 49 20.61 8.16 2.38
CA GLY A 49 20.85 8.14 0.94
C GLY A 49 21.03 9.52 0.28
N ASP A 50 21.94 9.57 -0.69
CA ASP A 50 22.25 10.77 -1.46
C ASP A 50 21.06 11.21 -2.31
N LEU A 51 20.73 12.50 -2.26
CA LEU A 51 19.72 13.12 -3.11
C LEU A 51 20.19 13.12 -4.57
N ARG A 52 19.51 12.37 -5.43
CA ARG A 52 19.74 12.37 -6.88
C ARG A 52 18.81 13.34 -7.57
N LEU A 53 19.08 14.63 -7.38
CA LEU A 53 18.27 15.68 -7.98
C LEU A 53 18.77 16.00 -9.41
N PRO A 54 17.85 16.13 -10.39
CA PRO A 54 18.24 16.65 -11.70
C PRO A 54 18.72 18.10 -11.55
N ILE A 55 19.82 18.44 -12.22
CA ILE A 55 20.35 19.81 -12.24
C ILE A 55 19.35 20.68 -12.98
N THR A 56 18.66 21.55 -12.24
CA THR A 56 17.78 22.57 -12.77
C THR A 56 18.64 23.78 -13.10
N GLY A 57 18.96 24.01 -14.37
CA GLY A 57 19.82 25.15 -14.79
C GLY A 57 19.20 26.55 -14.59
N GLY A 58 18.50 26.78 -13.47
CA GLY A 58 17.80 28.01 -13.11
C GLY A 58 17.07 27.87 -11.75
N ALA A 59 16.64 29.00 -11.19
CA ALA A 59 15.96 29.05 -9.90
C ALA A 59 14.64 28.26 -9.90
N VAL A 60 14.41 27.47 -8.85
CA VAL A 60 13.25 26.58 -8.72
C VAL A 60 12.29 27.14 -7.69
N ASN A 61 11.01 27.25 -8.03
CA ASN A 61 9.99 27.71 -7.09
C ASN A 61 9.64 26.62 -6.05
N GLY A 62 9.11 27.05 -4.90
CA GLY A 62 8.77 26.13 -3.81
C GLY A 62 7.74 25.05 -4.17
N LYS A 63 6.79 25.33 -5.07
CA LYS A 63 5.87 24.30 -5.57
C LYS A 63 6.63 23.17 -6.26
N ARG A 64 7.55 23.51 -7.14
CA ARG A 64 8.37 22.55 -7.88
C ARG A 64 9.34 21.82 -6.94
N ALA A 65 9.84 22.48 -5.91
CA ALA A 65 10.65 21.84 -4.87
C ALA A 65 9.87 20.74 -4.12
N VAL A 66 8.60 20.99 -3.77
CA VAL A 66 7.73 19.97 -3.15
C VAL A 66 7.46 18.82 -4.13
N GLU A 67 7.15 19.09 -5.39
CA GLU A 67 6.96 18.05 -6.41
C GLU A 67 8.19 17.15 -6.55
N MET A 68 9.40 17.74 -6.52
CA MET A 68 10.66 16.99 -6.57
C MET A 68 10.90 16.18 -5.29
N ALA A 69 10.57 16.75 -4.12
CA ALA A 69 10.67 16.04 -2.85
C ALA A 69 9.69 14.87 -2.77
N GLU A 70 8.46 15.04 -3.24
CA GLU A 70 7.44 14.00 -3.28
C GLU A 70 7.82 12.89 -4.28
N ALA A 71 8.40 13.24 -5.44
CA ALA A 71 8.91 12.26 -6.39
C ALA A 71 10.09 11.44 -5.80
N GLU A 72 11.02 12.10 -5.10
CA GLU A 72 12.13 11.44 -4.41
C GLU A 72 11.62 10.56 -3.25
N ALA A 73 10.65 11.05 -2.47
CA ALA A 73 10.00 10.28 -1.42
C ALA A 73 9.31 9.04 -2.00
N ALA A 74 8.52 9.19 -3.07
CA ALA A 74 7.88 8.08 -3.75
C ALA A 74 8.93 7.05 -4.23
N ALA A 75 10.05 7.50 -4.82
CA ALA A 75 11.11 6.60 -5.26
C ALA A 75 11.72 5.77 -4.10
N ARG A 76 11.86 6.36 -2.91
CA ARG A 76 12.36 5.67 -1.70
C ARG A 76 11.30 4.81 -1.02
N LEU A 77 10.03 5.09 -1.27
CA LEU A 77 8.88 4.43 -0.68
C LEU A 77 8.11 3.60 -1.71
N TYR A 78 8.81 2.81 -2.54
CA TYR A 78 8.17 1.83 -3.45
C TYR A 78 7.18 2.41 -4.48
N GLY A 79 7.40 3.66 -4.91
CA GLY A 79 6.51 4.37 -5.83
C GLY A 79 5.18 4.80 -5.19
N LEU A 80 5.06 4.79 -3.87
CA LEU A 80 3.85 5.16 -3.16
C LEU A 80 3.50 6.64 -3.36
N SER A 81 2.22 6.89 -3.62
CA SER A 81 1.65 8.22 -3.55
C SER A 81 1.32 8.57 -2.10
N LEU A 82 1.80 9.72 -1.63
CA LEU A 82 1.60 10.14 -0.24
C LEU A 82 0.15 10.59 0.00
N PRO A 83 -0.53 10.05 1.03
CA PRO A 83 -1.84 10.53 1.48
C PRO A 83 -1.85 12.02 1.84
N ASP A 84 -2.95 12.71 1.57
CA ASP A 84 -3.13 14.14 1.90
C ASP A 84 -2.88 14.48 3.38
N PRO A 85 -3.29 13.65 4.37
CA PRO A 85 -3.02 13.92 5.78
C PRO A 85 -1.51 13.97 6.08
N LEU A 86 -0.72 13.07 5.48
CA LEU A 86 0.73 13.06 5.65
C LEU A 86 1.37 14.27 4.98
N ARG A 87 0.98 14.59 3.74
CA ARG A 87 1.46 15.80 3.05
C ARG A 87 1.18 17.06 3.88
N SER A 88 -0.02 17.16 4.44
CA SER A 88 -0.41 18.28 5.32
C SER A 88 0.41 18.32 6.62
N GLY A 89 0.69 17.16 7.22
CA GLY A 89 1.54 17.03 8.41
C GLY A 89 2.97 17.51 8.17
N VAL A 90 3.57 17.09 7.05
CA VAL A 90 4.92 17.49 6.64
C VAL A 90 5.02 19.00 6.44
N LEU A 91 4.09 19.59 5.68
CA LEU A 91 4.09 21.03 5.43
C LEU A 91 3.95 21.85 6.72
N ARG A 92 3.18 21.36 7.71
CA ARG A 92 3.09 21.99 9.04
C ARG A 92 4.42 21.95 9.80
N ARG A 93 5.15 20.83 9.74
CA ARG A 93 6.47 20.69 10.39
C ARG A 93 7.53 21.59 9.77
N LEU A 94 7.43 21.86 8.47
CA LEU A 94 8.34 22.77 7.77
C LEU A 94 8.16 24.25 8.14
N GLY A 95 7.16 24.59 8.97
CA GLY A 95 7.18 25.81 9.79
C GLY A 95 7.03 27.15 9.04
N SER A 96 6.69 27.15 7.75
CA SER A 96 6.43 28.37 7.00
C SER A 96 4.96 28.38 6.60
N GLY A 97 4.23 29.46 6.91
CA GLY A 97 2.87 29.65 6.39
C GLY A 97 2.84 29.27 4.92
N THR A 98 1.88 28.41 4.55
CA THR A 98 1.84 27.64 3.28
C THR A 98 2.13 28.49 2.04
N ASP A 99 1.83 29.78 2.10
CA ASP A 99 1.91 30.70 0.97
C ASP A 99 3.33 31.28 0.77
N SER A 100 4.15 31.35 1.82
CA SER A 100 5.49 31.92 1.77
C SER A 100 6.55 30.95 1.25
N PHE A 101 6.39 29.64 1.50
CA PHE A 101 7.35 28.63 1.05
C PHE A 101 7.17 28.33 -0.45
N LEU A 102 5.93 28.25 -0.92
CA LEU A 102 5.59 27.90 -2.30
C LEU A 102 5.96 29.00 -3.30
N SER A 103 6.08 30.24 -2.84
CA SER A 103 6.37 31.43 -3.66
C SER A 103 7.85 31.82 -3.68
N MET A 104 8.71 31.11 -2.94
CA MET A 104 10.13 31.41 -2.85
C MET A 104 10.90 30.69 -3.96
N GLU A 105 11.94 31.34 -4.47
CA GLU A 105 12.88 30.77 -5.43
C GLU A 105 14.12 30.27 -4.69
N PHE A 106 14.58 29.08 -5.06
CA PHE A 106 15.74 28.43 -4.47
C PHE A 106 16.83 28.24 -5.53
N SER A 107 18.07 28.54 -5.15
CA SER A 107 19.26 28.06 -5.87
C SER A 107 19.40 26.53 -5.72
N ASP A 108 20.23 25.89 -6.54
CA ASP A 108 20.40 24.44 -6.51
C ASP A 108 20.84 23.90 -5.13
N ASP A 109 21.73 24.61 -4.44
CA ASP A 109 22.21 24.23 -3.10
C ASP A 109 21.11 24.38 -2.03
N GLU A 110 20.31 25.46 -2.12
CA GLU A 110 19.17 25.69 -1.22
C GLU A 110 18.05 24.70 -1.48
N LEU A 111 17.79 24.38 -2.74
CA LEU A 111 16.80 23.39 -3.16
C LEU A 111 17.13 22.02 -2.57
N LYS A 112 18.39 21.59 -2.67
CA LYS A 112 18.84 20.32 -2.10
C LYS A 112 18.59 20.27 -0.60
N LYS A 113 18.93 21.34 0.12
CA LYS A 113 18.68 21.44 1.56
C LYS A 113 17.17 21.40 1.88
N LYS A 114 16.34 22.09 1.10
CA LYS A 114 14.88 22.09 1.30
C LYS A 114 14.23 20.74 1.03
N ILE A 115 14.68 20.03 0.01
CA ILE A 115 14.19 18.66 -0.24
C ILE A 115 14.62 17.74 0.90
N GLN A 116 15.86 17.86 1.40
CA GLN A 116 16.29 17.09 2.56
C GLN A 116 15.46 17.39 3.82
N GLU A 117 15.17 18.68 4.10
CA GLU A 117 14.29 19.08 5.20
C GLU A 117 12.89 18.47 5.05
N TYR A 118 12.33 18.46 3.82
CA TYR A 118 11.04 17.83 3.54
C TYR A 118 11.06 16.32 3.82
N LEU A 119 12.08 15.60 3.32
CA LEU A 119 12.19 14.15 3.54
C LEU A 119 12.35 13.80 5.03
N LEU A 120 13.09 14.60 5.78
CA LEU A 120 13.23 14.42 7.23
C LEU A 120 11.91 14.69 7.96
N ALA A 121 11.18 15.74 7.59
CA ALA A 121 9.87 16.02 8.16
C ALA A 121 8.85 14.91 7.84
N LEU A 122 8.92 14.33 6.64
CA LEU A 122 8.13 13.15 6.27
C LEU A 122 8.54 11.90 7.05
N ALA A 123 9.84 11.70 7.27
CA ALA A 123 10.33 10.61 8.10
C ALA A 123 9.81 10.72 9.54
N ASP A 124 9.84 11.92 10.12
CA ASP A 124 9.33 12.15 11.47
C ASP A 124 7.81 11.96 11.56
N GLU A 125 7.06 12.27 10.50
CA GLU A 125 5.62 12.03 10.44
C GLU A 125 5.30 10.53 10.35
N LEU A 126 6.04 9.78 9.53
CA LEU A 126 5.90 8.32 9.40
C LEU A 126 6.39 7.57 10.64
N GLU A 127 7.34 8.12 11.39
CA GLU A 127 7.74 7.55 12.68
C GLU A 127 6.60 7.64 13.71
N ASP A 128 5.84 8.73 13.67
CA ASP A 128 4.68 8.95 14.52
C ASP A 128 3.42 8.19 14.06
N ASP A 129 3.26 8.02 12.75
CA ASP A 129 2.12 7.35 12.11
C ASP A 129 2.58 6.47 10.94
N PRO A 130 3.15 5.28 11.23
CA PRO A 130 3.69 4.42 10.18
C PRO A 130 2.57 3.81 9.33
N LEU A 131 2.89 3.58 8.06
CA LEU A 131 1.96 3.01 7.08
C LEU A 131 2.18 1.51 6.94
N VAL A 132 1.09 0.77 6.74
CA VAL A 132 1.14 -0.62 6.26
C VAL A 132 0.94 -0.59 4.75
N VAL A 133 1.83 -1.25 4.02
CA VAL A 133 1.84 -1.24 2.56
C VAL A 133 1.92 -2.66 2.06
N SER A 134 1.10 -3.01 1.06
CA SER A 134 1.25 -4.24 0.28
C SER A 134 2.09 -3.96 -0.96
N ILE A 135 3.20 -4.67 -1.10
CA ILE A 135 4.04 -4.65 -2.30
C ILE A 135 3.61 -5.83 -3.18
N LEU A 136 3.07 -5.51 -4.35
CA LEU A 136 2.60 -6.49 -5.33
C LEU A 136 3.64 -6.64 -6.43
N ASP A 137 4.40 -7.72 -6.39
CA ASP A 137 5.48 -8.05 -7.33
C ASP A 137 5.18 -9.30 -8.19
N GLY A 138 3.96 -9.81 -8.08
CA GLY A 138 3.50 -11.00 -8.81
C GLY A 138 3.83 -12.33 -8.13
N SER A 139 4.64 -12.36 -7.06
CA SER A 139 4.99 -13.61 -6.35
C SER A 139 3.76 -14.35 -5.82
N VAL A 140 2.83 -13.63 -5.19
CA VAL A 140 1.56 -14.18 -4.67
C VAL A 140 0.74 -14.82 -5.79
N LEU A 141 0.65 -14.18 -6.96
CA LEU A 141 -0.05 -14.75 -8.11
C LEU A 141 0.63 -16.02 -8.63
N ARG A 142 1.97 -16.05 -8.65
CA ARG A 142 2.73 -17.24 -9.10
C ARG A 142 2.47 -18.45 -8.22
N VAL A 143 2.36 -18.27 -6.90
CA VAL A 143 2.02 -19.38 -5.98
C VAL A 143 0.74 -20.10 -6.42
N PHE A 144 -0.31 -19.37 -6.82
CA PHE A 144 -1.56 -19.97 -7.28
C PHE A 144 -1.48 -20.54 -8.70
N LEU A 145 -0.52 -20.11 -9.51
CA LEU A 145 -0.38 -20.50 -10.91
C LEU A 145 0.62 -21.65 -11.12
N ASP A 146 1.46 -21.93 -10.11
CA ASP A 146 2.50 -22.95 -10.16
C ASP A 146 1.92 -24.38 -10.07
N ASP A 147 0.78 -24.56 -9.39
CA ASP A 147 0.06 -25.84 -9.30
C ASP A 147 -1.33 -25.74 -9.96
N GLU A 148 -1.63 -26.68 -10.87
CA GLU A 148 -2.86 -26.69 -11.66
C GLU A 148 -4.11 -26.97 -10.79
N ASP A 149 -3.98 -27.78 -9.73
CA ASP A 149 -5.06 -28.07 -8.80
C ASP A 149 -5.36 -26.86 -7.90
N ASP A 150 -4.32 -26.14 -7.45
CA ASP A 150 -4.46 -24.90 -6.67
C ASP A 150 -5.12 -23.81 -7.52
N PHE A 151 -4.68 -23.63 -8.77
CA PHE A 151 -5.31 -22.71 -9.71
C PHE A 151 -6.78 -23.08 -9.95
N ALA A 152 -7.06 -24.36 -10.22
CA ALA A 152 -8.42 -24.82 -10.49
C ALA A 152 -9.37 -24.51 -9.33
N MET A 153 -8.91 -24.70 -8.09
CA MET A 153 -9.68 -24.37 -6.90
C MET A 153 -9.92 -22.86 -6.74
N VAL A 154 -8.91 -22.03 -6.99
CA VAL A 154 -9.07 -20.57 -6.95
C VAL A 154 -10.05 -20.12 -8.04
N ALA A 155 -9.90 -20.61 -9.27
CA ALA A 155 -10.78 -20.28 -10.38
C ALA A 155 -12.22 -20.72 -10.13
N GLU A 156 -12.43 -21.90 -9.55
CA GLU A 156 -13.76 -22.38 -9.13
C GLU A 156 -14.40 -21.46 -8.09
N ASN A 157 -13.68 -21.16 -6.99
CA ASN A 157 -14.20 -20.30 -5.93
C ASN A 157 -14.58 -18.91 -6.46
N VAL A 158 -13.69 -18.29 -7.23
CA VAL A 158 -13.95 -16.98 -7.84
C VAL A 158 -15.11 -17.03 -8.82
N PHE A 159 -15.25 -18.12 -9.59
CA PHE A 159 -16.39 -18.29 -10.49
C PHE A 159 -17.71 -18.34 -9.72
N THR A 160 -17.78 -19.16 -8.67
CA THR A 160 -18.97 -19.30 -7.82
C THR A 160 -19.35 -17.98 -7.14
N ASP A 161 -18.38 -17.23 -6.63
CA ASP A 161 -18.63 -15.92 -6.01
C ASP A 161 -19.20 -14.90 -7.01
N MET A 162 -18.76 -14.98 -8.27
CA MET A 162 -19.16 -14.04 -9.33
C MET A 162 -20.46 -14.42 -10.06
N ASP A 163 -20.83 -15.70 -10.06
CA ASP A 163 -22.09 -16.23 -10.62
C ASP A 163 -23.19 -16.26 -9.57
N THR A 164 -23.47 -15.10 -8.97
CA THR A 164 -24.45 -14.94 -7.88
C THR A 164 -25.88 -15.38 -8.22
N ASN A 165 -26.18 -15.60 -9.50
CA ASN A 165 -27.50 -16.01 -9.99
C ASN A 165 -27.53 -17.50 -10.37
N ASP A 166 -26.46 -18.26 -10.09
CA ASP A 166 -26.30 -19.69 -10.39
C ASP A 166 -26.66 -20.04 -11.84
N THR A 167 -26.24 -19.19 -12.78
CA THR A 167 -26.56 -19.38 -14.20
C THR A 167 -25.65 -20.41 -14.88
N GLY A 168 -24.56 -20.80 -14.20
CA GLY A 168 -23.45 -21.60 -14.72
C GLY A 168 -22.60 -20.83 -15.73
N LYS A 169 -22.74 -19.50 -15.82
CA LYS A 169 -22.13 -18.67 -16.87
C LYS A 169 -21.74 -17.27 -16.39
N LEU A 170 -20.56 -16.81 -16.83
CA LEU A 170 -20.08 -15.45 -16.60
C LEU A 170 -19.82 -14.72 -17.92
N SER A 171 -20.30 -13.48 -18.05
CA SER A 171 -19.94 -12.63 -19.19
C SER A 171 -18.47 -12.24 -19.11
N LYS A 172 -17.76 -12.24 -20.25
CA LYS A 172 -16.39 -11.71 -20.36
C LYS A 172 -16.28 -10.28 -19.82
N SER A 173 -17.28 -9.44 -20.03
CA SER A 173 -17.31 -8.06 -19.52
C SER A 173 -17.22 -7.96 -17.99
N LYS A 174 -17.48 -9.06 -17.25
CA LYS A 174 -17.26 -9.15 -15.80
C LYS A 174 -15.80 -9.39 -15.40
N MET A 175 -14.85 -9.60 -16.32
CA MET A 175 -13.45 -9.91 -15.95
C MET A 175 -12.79 -8.80 -15.13
N GLN A 176 -13.14 -7.54 -15.33
CA GLN A 176 -12.67 -6.46 -14.45
C GLN A 176 -13.14 -6.64 -13.01
N ASN A 177 -14.41 -7.03 -12.82
CA ASN A 177 -14.98 -7.28 -11.51
C ASN A 177 -14.38 -8.52 -10.85
N VAL A 178 -14.06 -9.55 -11.64
CA VAL A 178 -13.33 -10.75 -11.20
C VAL A 178 -11.97 -10.37 -10.62
N LEU A 179 -11.17 -9.59 -11.36
CA LEU A 179 -9.87 -9.12 -10.89
C LEU A 179 -10.00 -8.21 -9.66
N ALA A 180 -11.03 -7.36 -9.62
CA ALA A 180 -11.31 -6.52 -8.46
C ALA A 180 -11.74 -7.34 -7.21
N HIS A 181 -12.48 -8.44 -7.40
CA HIS A 181 -12.88 -9.37 -6.33
C HIS A 181 -11.69 -10.11 -5.75
N MET A 182 -10.76 -10.57 -6.60
CA MET A 182 -9.50 -11.17 -6.16
C MET A 182 -8.67 -10.19 -5.33
N GLY A 183 -8.53 -8.95 -5.82
CA GLY A 183 -7.95 -7.84 -5.08
C GLY A 183 -6.53 -8.08 -4.55
N VAL A 184 -6.09 -7.19 -3.65
CA VAL A 184 -4.72 -7.17 -3.10
C VAL A 184 -4.40 -8.44 -2.32
N GLU A 185 -5.41 -9.05 -1.69
CA GLU A 185 -5.27 -10.28 -0.91
C GLU A 185 -4.84 -11.47 -1.77
N MET A 186 -5.27 -11.50 -3.03
CA MET A 186 -4.87 -12.52 -4.01
C MET A 186 -3.73 -12.05 -4.92
N GLY A 187 -3.05 -10.94 -4.59
CA GLY A 187 -1.94 -10.41 -5.36
C GLY A 187 -2.34 -9.57 -6.59
N VAL A 188 -3.64 -9.30 -6.79
CA VAL A 188 -4.13 -8.47 -7.90
C VAL A 188 -4.13 -6.99 -7.48
N PRO A 189 -3.44 -6.10 -8.21
CA PRO A 189 -3.39 -4.70 -7.85
C PRO A 189 -4.75 -4.02 -8.07
N PRO A 190 -5.07 -2.97 -7.29
CA PRO A 190 -6.31 -2.24 -7.48
C PRO A 190 -6.27 -1.44 -8.79
N PHE A 191 -7.41 -1.34 -9.47
CA PHE A 191 -7.56 -0.56 -10.70
C PHE A 191 -7.24 0.93 -10.51
N SER A 192 -7.39 1.47 -9.30
CA SER A 192 -7.01 2.85 -8.99
C SER A 192 -5.52 3.12 -9.10
N ALA A 193 -4.67 2.12 -8.85
CA ALA A 193 -3.21 2.25 -8.91
C ALA A 193 -2.62 1.71 -10.22
N SER A 194 -3.32 0.78 -10.88
CA SER A 194 -2.78 -0.03 -11.99
C SER A 194 -3.73 -0.18 -13.18
N GLY A 195 -4.72 0.71 -13.30
CA GLY A 195 -5.78 0.60 -14.30
C GLY A 195 -5.27 0.45 -15.74
N ASP A 196 -4.23 1.19 -16.13
CA ASP A 196 -3.65 1.07 -17.48
C ASP A 196 -3.04 -0.30 -17.73
N LEU A 197 -2.30 -0.86 -16.75
CA LEU A 197 -1.70 -2.19 -16.83
C LEU A 197 -2.78 -3.26 -16.96
N LEU A 198 -3.77 -3.25 -16.06
CA LEU A 198 -4.85 -4.24 -16.05
C LEU A 198 -5.71 -4.18 -17.31
N ASN A 199 -6.09 -2.97 -17.74
CA ASN A 199 -6.90 -2.79 -18.94
C ASN A 199 -6.17 -3.23 -20.21
N ASN A 200 -4.86 -2.98 -20.31
CA ASN A 200 -4.07 -3.43 -21.44
C ASN A 200 -3.98 -4.96 -21.52
N ILE A 201 -3.80 -5.64 -20.39
CA ILE A 201 -3.77 -7.12 -20.33
C ILE A 201 -5.14 -7.70 -20.69
N LEU A 202 -6.23 -7.18 -20.12
CA LEU A 202 -7.59 -7.63 -20.43
C LEU A 202 -7.93 -7.47 -21.93
N LYS A 203 -7.52 -6.35 -22.53
CA LYS A 203 -7.67 -6.11 -23.98
C LYS A 203 -6.91 -7.13 -24.82
N ARG A 204 -5.66 -7.42 -24.45
CA ARG A 204 -4.80 -8.39 -25.14
C ARG A 204 -5.43 -9.79 -25.17
N HIS A 205 -6.10 -10.18 -24.09
CA HIS A 205 -6.79 -11.47 -23.98
C HIS A 205 -8.24 -11.46 -24.50
N GLY A 206 -8.73 -10.35 -25.04
CA GLY A 206 -10.09 -10.25 -25.55
C GLY A 206 -11.17 -10.42 -24.48
N ALA A 207 -10.89 -9.96 -23.26
CA ALA A 207 -11.76 -10.08 -22.10
C ALA A 207 -12.87 -9.00 -22.02
N GLU A 208 -13.06 -8.19 -23.06
CA GLU A 208 -14.06 -7.09 -23.08
C GLU A 208 -15.40 -7.49 -23.75
N GLY A 209 -15.55 -8.74 -24.17
CA GLY A 209 -16.74 -9.20 -24.90
C GLY A 209 -17.98 -9.45 -24.02
N GLU A 210 -19.13 -9.69 -24.65
CA GLU A 210 -20.37 -10.13 -23.97
C GLU A 210 -20.57 -11.65 -24.05
N GLU A 211 -19.55 -12.37 -24.50
CA GLU A 211 -19.58 -13.82 -24.57
C GLU A 211 -19.71 -14.40 -23.17
N GLN A 212 -20.63 -15.36 -23.02
CA GLN A 212 -20.84 -16.07 -21.77
C GLN A 212 -19.92 -17.29 -21.70
N LEU A 213 -19.13 -17.36 -20.64
CA LEU A 213 -18.18 -18.42 -20.37
C LEU A 213 -18.73 -19.35 -19.30
N GLY A 214 -18.72 -20.65 -19.56
CA GLY A 214 -18.84 -21.64 -18.47
C GLY A 214 -17.57 -21.69 -17.62
N GLN A 215 -17.62 -22.35 -16.47
CA GLN A 215 -16.51 -22.43 -15.51
C GLN A 215 -15.16 -22.82 -16.12
N ALA A 216 -15.12 -23.87 -16.95
CA ALA A 216 -13.88 -24.30 -17.60
C ALA A 216 -13.32 -23.26 -18.57
N GLN A 217 -14.19 -22.59 -19.33
CA GLN A 217 -13.78 -21.54 -20.28
C GLN A 217 -13.33 -20.27 -19.54
N PHE A 218 -13.95 -19.99 -18.39
CA PHE A 218 -13.54 -18.91 -17.51
C PHE A 218 -12.13 -19.17 -16.96
N ALA A 219 -11.86 -20.36 -16.42
CA ALA A 219 -10.53 -20.72 -15.92
C ALA A 219 -9.46 -20.63 -17.02
N GLN A 220 -9.76 -21.13 -18.22
CA GLN A 220 -8.87 -21.03 -19.40
C GLN A 220 -8.56 -19.59 -19.83
N LEU A 221 -9.50 -18.65 -19.61
CA LEU A 221 -9.28 -17.24 -19.90
C LEU A 221 -8.55 -16.54 -18.74
N LEU A 222 -8.90 -16.86 -17.49
CA LEU A 222 -8.34 -16.24 -16.30
C LEU A 222 -6.85 -16.56 -16.12
N GLN A 223 -6.44 -17.81 -16.36
CA GLN A 223 -5.06 -18.25 -16.16
C GLN A 223 -4.01 -17.40 -16.90
N PRO A 224 -4.10 -17.22 -18.23
CA PRO A 224 -3.12 -16.40 -18.96
C PRO A 224 -3.20 -14.90 -18.61
N ILE A 225 -4.37 -14.41 -18.18
CA ILE A 225 -4.50 -13.04 -17.67
C ILE A 225 -3.70 -12.86 -16.38
N LEU A 226 -3.84 -13.78 -15.41
CA LEU A 226 -3.12 -13.71 -14.15
C LEU A 226 -1.61 -13.92 -14.33
N GLN A 227 -1.19 -14.78 -15.26
CA GLN A 227 0.22 -14.93 -15.67
C GLN A 227 0.81 -13.61 -16.17
N ASP A 228 0.12 -12.94 -17.10
CA ASP A 228 0.57 -11.66 -17.63
C ASP A 228 0.61 -10.56 -16.55
N ILE A 229 -0.32 -10.58 -15.60
CA ILE A 229 -0.30 -9.66 -14.45
C ILE A 229 0.92 -9.95 -13.57
N ALA A 230 1.17 -11.23 -13.26
CA ALA A 230 2.32 -11.63 -12.45
C ALA A 230 3.66 -11.24 -13.11
N ASP A 231 3.77 -11.42 -14.42
CA ASP A 231 4.95 -11.04 -15.19
C ASP A 231 5.13 -9.51 -15.23
N ALA A 232 4.05 -8.76 -15.45
CA ALA A 232 4.11 -7.30 -15.45
C ALA A 232 4.47 -6.72 -14.06
N LEU A 233 3.99 -7.33 -12.98
CA LEU A 233 4.33 -6.96 -11.61
C LEU A 233 5.78 -7.33 -11.25
N ALA A 234 6.31 -8.42 -11.82
CA ALA A 234 7.70 -8.79 -11.64
C ALA A 234 8.66 -7.79 -12.30
N GLU A 235 8.26 -7.20 -13.44
CA GLU A 235 9.01 -6.09 -14.06
C GLU A 235 8.89 -4.79 -13.26
N LYS A 236 7.67 -4.48 -12.80
CA LYS A 236 7.38 -3.26 -12.04
C LYS A 236 6.31 -3.52 -10.98
N HIS A 237 6.78 -3.62 -9.74
CA HIS A 237 5.89 -3.79 -8.59
C HIS A 237 4.91 -2.62 -8.42
N VAL A 238 3.79 -2.90 -7.76
CA VAL A 238 2.79 -1.91 -7.37
C VAL A 238 2.67 -1.91 -5.85
N ALA A 239 2.91 -0.77 -5.22
CA ALA A 239 2.73 -0.61 -3.78
C ALA A 239 1.35 -0.01 -3.47
N VAL A 240 0.64 -0.58 -2.51
CA VAL A 240 -0.71 -0.16 -2.11
C VAL A 240 -0.75 0.07 -0.61
N ILE A 241 -1.21 1.24 -0.17
CA ILE A 241 -1.38 1.55 1.25
C ILE A 241 -2.61 0.83 1.77
N GLN A 242 -2.44 0.04 2.84
CA GLN A 242 -3.52 -0.60 3.57
C GLN A 242 -4.09 0.35 4.61
N ASN A 243 -5.41 0.36 4.79
CA ASN A 243 -6.10 1.17 5.81
C ASN A 243 -5.99 0.53 7.21
N ILE A 244 -4.77 0.21 7.63
CA ILE A 244 -4.46 -0.41 8.91
C ILE A 244 -3.64 0.59 9.72
N LYS A 245 -4.16 0.97 10.89
CA LYS A 245 -3.44 1.87 11.81
C LYS A 245 -2.49 1.07 12.70
N VAL A 246 -1.21 1.41 12.65
CA VAL A 246 -0.19 0.86 13.53
C VAL A 246 -0.10 1.72 14.80
N ILE A 247 -0.34 1.14 15.97
CA ILE A 247 -0.19 1.82 17.26
C ILE A 247 1.15 1.41 17.87
N ASN A 248 2.20 2.20 17.61
CA ASN A 248 3.57 1.92 18.10
C ASN A 248 3.91 2.57 19.46
N GLY A 249 2.94 3.25 20.09
CA GLY A 249 3.12 3.90 21.40
C GLY A 249 4.03 5.13 21.40
N SER A 250 4.57 5.56 20.24
CA SER A 250 5.44 6.74 20.14
C SER A 250 4.76 8.01 20.65
N LYS A 251 3.49 8.21 20.28
CA LYS A 251 2.64 9.32 20.73
C LYS A 251 2.44 9.31 22.26
N LEU A 252 2.30 8.13 22.87
CA LEU A 252 2.18 7.99 24.33
C LEU A 252 3.51 8.31 25.02
N LYS A 253 4.64 7.86 24.46
CA LYS A 253 5.97 8.17 24.97
C LYS A 253 6.25 9.68 24.94
N LYS A 254 5.87 10.38 23.86
CA LYS A 254 6.00 11.84 23.76
C LYS A 254 5.18 12.57 24.83
N VAL A 255 3.95 12.13 25.08
CA VAL A 255 3.11 12.68 26.16
C VAL A 255 3.73 12.40 27.54
N ALA A 256 4.21 11.18 27.78
CA ALA A 256 4.89 10.83 29.03
C ALA A 256 6.16 11.68 29.25
N CYS A 257 6.98 11.88 28.21
CA CYS A 257 8.14 12.75 28.27
C CYS A 257 7.77 14.21 28.56
N ALA A 258 6.75 14.75 27.88
CA ALA A 258 6.30 16.13 28.11
C ALA A 258 5.81 16.36 29.55
N ILE A 259 5.11 15.38 30.14
CA ILE A 259 4.66 15.42 31.54
C ILE A 259 5.85 15.37 32.51
N CYS A 260 6.89 14.58 32.21
CA CYS A 260 8.11 14.54 33.02
C CYS A 260 8.87 15.87 33.00
N GLU A 261 8.96 16.54 31.86
CA GLU A 261 9.65 17.84 31.72
C GLU A 261 8.89 19.01 32.39
N GLU A 262 7.56 18.92 32.52
CA GLU A 262 6.76 19.88 33.31
C GLU A 262 6.86 19.64 34.82
N GLY A 263 7.13 18.40 35.24
CA GLY A 263 7.37 18.04 36.65
C GLY A 263 8.68 18.61 37.21
N GLU A 264 9.74 18.74 36.40
CA GLU A 264 11.03 19.30 36.83
C GLU A 264 11.05 20.83 36.92
N ARG A 265 10.20 21.54 36.14
CA ARG A 265 10.10 23.02 36.20
C ARG A 265 9.32 23.56 37.41
N THR A 266 8.61 22.71 38.15
CA THR A 266 7.79 23.14 39.30
C THR A 266 8.45 22.93 40.66
N THR A 267 9.66 22.36 40.72
CA THR A 267 10.38 22.10 41.98
C THR A 267 11.49 23.10 42.32
N ASP A 268 11.78 24.10 41.48
CA ASP A 268 12.84 25.12 41.74
C ASP A 268 12.29 26.47 42.25
N GLY A 269 11.07 26.48 42.81
CA GLY A 269 10.34 27.70 43.19
C GLY A 269 9.98 27.83 44.68
N ARG A 270 10.63 27.10 45.60
CA ARG A 270 10.46 27.32 47.04
C ARG A 270 11.79 27.28 47.78
N THR A 271 12.42 28.45 47.89
CA THR A 271 13.28 28.79 49.03
C THR A 271 12.50 29.65 50.03
N VAL A 272 12.74 29.31 51.29
CA VAL A 272 12.23 29.80 52.58
C VAL A 272 11.93 31.30 52.65
#